data_AF-A0A838ESY5-F1
#
_entry.id   AF-A0A838ESY5-F1
#
_cell.length_a   1.000
_cell.length_b   1.000
_cell.length_c   1.000
_cell.angle_alpha   90.00
_cell.angle_beta   90.00
_cell.angle_gamma   90.00
#
_symmetry.space_group_name_H-M   'P 1'
#
loop_
_entity.id
_entity.type
_entity.pdbx_description
1 polymer ?
#
loop_
_entity_poly.entity_id
_entity_poly.type
_entity_poly.pdbx_seq_one_letter_code
_entity_poly.pdbx_strand_id
1 'polypeptide(L)'
;PGSEQPPGHWNMFAQLVAQRNHYDLDTNVKLFFILSNAIFDAGIAAWDCKLCYNSVRPVTAIHYLFKNKQVKAWAGPYKGTQWIKGQDWLPYQAATVVTPAFPEHVSGHSAFSASAAAVLRHFTGSDIFGFSHTIKAKDSLFEPGQVPTQDVTLSYPTFSSAADEAGLSRRYGGIHFERGDLMGRTMGRLVAQQAWNKALAYIHGTT
;
A
#
# COMPACT_ATOMS: atom_id res chain seq x y z
N PRO A 1 -15.69 8.75 -10.69
CA PRO A 1 -14.79 8.27 -9.61
C PRO A 1 -13.49 9.10 -9.61
N GLY A 2 -13.16 9.79 -8.51
CA GLY A 2 -12.04 10.75 -8.44
C GLY A 2 -10.75 10.22 -7.78
N SER A 3 -10.67 8.93 -7.49
CA SER A 3 -9.50 8.31 -6.89
C SER A 3 -9.48 6.81 -7.17
N GLU A 4 -8.31 6.31 -7.54
CA GLU A 4 -8.03 4.88 -7.61
C GLU A 4 -7.70 4.36 -6.20
N GLN A 5 -8.46 3.35 -5.75
CA GLN A 5 -8.10 2.59 -4.56
C GLN A 5 -6.74 1.89 -4.79
N PRO A 6 -6.06 1.37 -3.75
CA PRO A 6 -4.67 0.89 -3.87
C PRO A 6 -4.40 -0.09 -5.02
N PRO A 7 -5.31 -1.04 -5.33
CA PRO A 7 -5.20 -1.88 -6.53
C PRO A 7 -5.11 -1.10 -7.85
N GLY A 8 -5.89 -0.03 -8.00
CA GLY A 8 -5.92 0.79 -9.22
C GLY A 8 -4.62 1.56 -9.44
N HIS A 9 -3.95 2.01 -8.37
CA HIS A 9 -2.66 2.68 -8.48
C HIS A 9 -1.58 1.78 -9.12
N TRP A 10 -1.59 0.49 -8.79
CA TRP A 10 -0.68 -0.49 -9.41
C TRP A 10 -1.03 -0.78 -10.87
N ASN A 11 -2.30 -0.67 -11.25
CA ASN A 11 -2.69 -0.72 -12.66
C ASN A 11 -2.18 0.52 -13.42
N MET A 12 -2.20 1.71 -12.81
CA MET A 12 -1.59 2.91 -13.42
C MET A 12 -0.07 2.73 -13.60
N PHE A 13 0.63 2.15 -12.63
CA PHE A 13 2.05 1.84 -12.78
C PHE A 13 2.31 0.84 -13.91
N ALA A 14 1.46 -0.17 -14.06
CA ALA A 14 1.54 -1.09 -15.19
C ALA A 14 1.29 -0.41 -16.54
N GLN A 15 0.36 0.55 -16.61
CA GLN A 15 0.14 1.38 -17.81
C GLN A 15 1.41 2.19 -18.15
N LEU A 16 2.04 2.81 -17.16
CA LEU A 16 3.30 3.55 -17.35
C LEU A 16 4.41 2.62 -17.86
N VAL A 17 4.55 1.43 -17.28
CA VAL A 17 5.55 0.44 -17.72
C VAL A 17 5.27 -0.05 -19.14
N ALA A 18 4.01 -0.35 -19.46
CA ALA A 18 3.60 -0.77 -20.80
C ALA A 18 3.92 0.29 -21.86
N GLN A 19 3.62 1.56 -21.57
CA GLN A 19 3.94 2.68 -22.46
C GLN A 19 5.45 2.87 -22.61
N ARG A 20 6.19 2.87 -21.50
CA ARG A 20 7.66 3.00 -21.48
C ARG A 20 8.34 1.92 -22.32
N ASN A 21 7.84 0.69 -22.25
CA ASN A 21 8.43 -0.46 -22.92
C ASN A 21 7.81 -0.73 -24.31
N HIS A 22 6.90 0.13 -24.78
CA HIS A 22 6.23 0.01 -26.09
C HIS A 22 5.56 -1.36 -26.32
N TYR A 23 4.90 -1.91 -25.31
CA TYR A 23 4.19 -3.19 -25.42
C TYR A 23 2.99 -3.09 -26.37
N ASP A 24 2.81 -4.13 -27.19
CA ASP A 24 1.68 -4.27 -28.10
C ASP A 24 0.42 -4.75 -27.38
N LEU A 25 -0.69 -4.89 -28.12
CA LEU A 25 -1.96 -5.30 -27.54
C LEU A 25 -1.89 -6.69 -26.87
N ASP A 26 -1.24 -7.66 -27.51
CA ASP A 26 -1.12 -9.02 -26.99
C ASP A 26 -0.34 -9.05 -25.67
N THR A 27 0.80 -8.33 -25.62
CA THR A 27 1.61 -8.20 -24.42
C THR A 27 0.85 -7.48 -23.31
N ASN A 28 0.12 -6.40 -23.64
CA ASN A 28 -0.66 -5.65 -22.66
C ASN A 28 -1.79 -6.50 -22.07
N VAL A 29 -2.52 -7.25 -22.89
CA VAL A 29 -3.58 -8.16 -22.40
C VAL A 29 -3.01 -9.14 -21.38
N LYS A 30 -1.85 -9.74 -21.67
CA LYS A 30 -1.17 -10.66 -20.74
C LYS A 30 -0.72 -9.96 -19.46
N LEU A 31 -0.12 -8.77 -19.56
CA LEU A 31 0.30 -7.98 -18.39
C LEU A 31 -0.87 -7.72 -17.44
N PHE A 32 -1.95 -7.12 -17.95
CA PHE A 32 -3.09 -6.75 -17.12
C PHE A 32 -3.87 -7.97 -16.62
N PHE A 33 -3.92 -9.06 -17.39
CA PHE A 33 -4.52 -10.31 -16.95
C PHE A 33 -3.79 -10.86 -15.73
N ILE A 34 -2.47 -11.00 -15.78
CA ILE A 34 -1.68 -11.56 -14.67
C ILE A 34 -1.73 -10.62 -13.46
N LEU A 35 -1.50 -9.33 -13.68
CA LEU A 35 -1.44 -8.33 -12.61
C LEU A 35 -2.76 -8.21 -11.86
N SER A 36 -3.88 -8.06 -12.58
CA SER A 36 -5.18 -7.85 -11.94
C SER A 36 -5.62 -9.06 -11.14
N ASN A 37 -5.40 -10.28 -11.66
CA ASN A 37 -5.71 -11.51 -10.94
C ASN A 37 -4.82 -11.67 -9.70
N ALA A 38 -3.50 -11.41 -9.80
CA ALA A 38 -2.61 -11.49 -8.65
C ALA A 38 -2.95 -10.48 -7.53
N ILE A 39 -3.39 -9.27 -7.89
CA ILE A 39 -3.85 -8.28 -6.92
C ILE A 39 -5.18 -8.69 -6.30
N PHE A 40 -6.10 -9.24 -7.10
CA PHE A 40 -7.39 -9.73 -6.63
C PHE A 40 -7.23 -10.89 -5.64
N ASP A 41 -6.44 -11.90 -5.99
CA ASP A 41 -6.14 -13.03 -5.11
C ASP A 41 -5.43 -12.59 -3.82
N ALA A 42 -4.57 -11.56 -3.89
CA ALA A 42 -3.94 -10.99 -2.70
C ALA A 42 -4.98 -10.34 -1.78
N GLY A 43 -6.05 -9.79 -2.36
CA GLY A 43 -7.22 -9.30 -1.63
C GLY A 43 -7.97 -10.42 -0.93
N ILE A 44 -8.27 -11.52 -1.64
CA ILE A 44 -8.91 -12.69 -1.04
C ILE A 44 -8.12 -13.20 0.15
N ALA A 45 -6.82 -13.45 -0.02
CA ALA A 45 -5.94 -13.94 1.05
C ALA A 45 -5.85 -12.96 2.23
N ALA A 46 -5.76 -11.65 1.96
CA ALA A 46 -5.70 -10.64 3.00
C ALA A 46 -7.01 -10.58 3.81
N TRP A 47 -8.17 -10.68 3.15
CA TRP A 47 -9.46 -10.67 3.83
C TRP A 47 -9.74 -11.95 4.61
N ASP A 48 -9.32 -13.10 4.10
CA ASP A 48 -9.37 -14.36 4.85
C ASP A 48 -8.60 -14.25 6.17
N CYS A 49 -7.37 -13.74 6.13
CA CYS A 49 -6.59 -13.47 7.34
C CYS A 49 -7.27 -12.45 8.27
N LYS A 50 -7.83 -11.36 7.73
CA LYS A 50 -8.54 -10.36 8.54
C LYS A 50 -9.70 -10.96 9.31
N LEU A 51 -10.51 -11.78 8.64
CA LEU A 51 -11.65 -12.43 9.27
C LEU A 51 -11.20 -13.48 10.29
N CYS A 52 -10.18 -14.28 9.96
CA CYS A 52 -9.63 -15.30 10.83
C CYS A 52 -9.04 -14.73 12.13
N TYR A 53 -8.16 -13.73 12.04
CA TYR A 53 -7.45 -13.20 13.20
C TYR A 53 -8.20 -12.10 13.93
N ASN A 54 -9.17 -11.42 13.28
CA ASN A 54 -9.99 -10.35 13.82
C ASN A 54 -9.21 -9.34 14.71
N SER A 55 -8.01 -8.97 14.26
CA SER A 55 -7.04 -8.24 15.09
C SER A 55 -7.38 -6.76 15.26
N VAL A 56 -7.04 -6.23 16.44
CA VAL A 56 -7.25 -4.83 16.84
C VAL A 56 -6.41 -3.84 16.02
N ARG A 57 -6.94 -2.63 15.80
CA ARG A 57 -6.23 -1.52 15.15
C ARG A 57 -5.31 -0.76 16.13
N PRO A 58 -4.27 -0.05 15.63
CA PRO A 58 -3.36 0.71 16.49
C PRO A 58 -4.06 1.74 17.39
N VAL A 59 -5.06 2.47 16.89
CA VAL A 59 -5.80 3.47 17.69
C VAL A 59 -6.41 2.86 18.94
N THR A 60 -7.09 1.72 18.80
CA THR A 60 -7.73 1.01 19.92
C THR A 60 -6.69 0.45 20.88
N ALA A 61 -5.60 -0.16 20.38
CA ALA A 61 -4.54 -0.67 21.24
C ALA A 61 -3.83 0.45 22.02
N ILE A 62 -3.54 1.58 21.39
CA ILE A 62 -2.91 2.75 22.03
C ILE A 62 -3.83 3.34 23.09
N HIS A 63 -5.11 3.55 22.77
CA HIS A 63 -6.10 4.08 23.70
C HIS A 63 -6.24 3.19 24.94
N TYR A 64 -6.19 1.87 24.76
CA TYR A 64 -6.27 0.91 25.86
C TYR A 64 -4.98 0.85 26.70
N LEU A 65 -3.83 0.61 26.07
CA LEU A 65 -2.55 0.37 26.76
C LEU A 65 -1.93 1.64 27.36
N PHE A 66 -2.21 2.80 26.76
CA PHE A 66 -1.68 4.11 27.15
C PHE A 66 -2.76 5.05 27.71
N LYS A 67 -3.89 4.50 28.16
CA LYS A 67 -4.91 5.28 28.89
C LYS A 67 -4.29 6.03 30.05
N ASN A 68 -4.60 7.33 30.17
CA ASN A 68 -4.04 8.26 31.16
C ASN A 68 -2.50 8.43 31.17
N LYS A 69 -1.75 7.80 30.23
CA LYS A 69 -0.30 7.98 30.08
C LYS A 69 0.00 9.03 29.02
N GLN A 70 1.09 9.76 29.18
CA GLN A 70 1.59 10.68 28.17
C GLN A 70 2.34 9.91 27.08
N VAL A 71 2.09 10.25 25.82
CA VAL A 71 2.83 9.76 24.64
C VAL A 71 3.27 10.94 23.79
N LYS A 72 4.46 10.86 23.20
CA LYS A 72 4.97 11.87 22.29
C LYS A 72 4.52 11.52 20.86
N ALA A 73 3.60 12.29 20.29
CA ALA A 73 2.98 11.98 19.01
C ALA A 73 2.44 13.22 18.29
N TRP A 74 2.00 13.06 17.04
CA TRP A 74 1.23 14.09 16.33
C TRP A 74 -0.06 14.40 17.09
N ALA A 75 -0.25 15.66 17.45
CA ALA A 75 -1.38 16.12 18.29
C ALA A 75 -2.65 16.47 17.48
N GLY A 76 -2.66 16.11 16.19
CA GLY A 76 -3.70 16.46 15.23
C GLY A 76 -3.28 17.57 14.26
N PRO A 77 -4.15 17.90 13.29
CA PRO A 77 -3.81 18.82 12.21
C PRO A 77 -3.28 20.16 12.72
N TYR A 78 -2.19 20.61 12.11
CA TYR A 78 -1.52 21.90 12.36
C TYR A 78 -0.86 22.04 13.74
N LYS A 79 -0.86 20.98 14.56
CA LYS A 79 -0.35 21.02 15.95
C LYS A 79 1.05 20.43 16.10
N GLY A 80 1.54 19.72 15.09
CA GLY A 80 2.85 19.06 15.14
C GLY A 80 2.95 17.98 16.22
N THR A 81 4.18 17.64 16.60
CA THR A 81 4.45 16.63 17.64
C THR A 81 4.41 17.25 19.03
N GLN A 82 3.58 16.71 19.92
CA GLN A 82 3.44 17.15 21.32
C GLN A 82 3.34 15.95 22.27
N TRP A 83 3.38 16.23 23.57
CA TRP A 83 2.97 15.26 24.59
C TRP A 83 1.45 15.31 24.73
N ILE A 84 0.79 14.19 24.43
CA ILE A 84 -0.67 14.03 24.53
C ILE A 84 -0.99 12.80 25.38
N LYS A 85 -2.21 12.70 25.93
CA LYS A 85 -2.62 11.44 26.57
C LYS A 85 -2.80 10.38 25.49
N GLY A 86 -2.41 9.14 25.77
CA GLY A 86 -2.51 8.03 24.80
C GLY A 86 -3.93 7.80 24.30
N GLN A 87 -4.94 8.01 25.15
CA GLN A 87 -6.36 7.94 24.77
C GLN A 87 -6.84 9.06 23.83
N ASP A 88 -6.05 10.13 23.67
CA ASP A 88 -6.34 11.24 22.77
C ASP A 88 -5.56 11.10 21.44
N TRP A 89 -4.74 10.05 21.30
CA TRP A 89 -3.94 9.81 20.10
C TRP A 89 -4.81 9.47 18.90
N LEU A 90 -4.45 9.98 17.72
CA LEU A 90 -5.12 9.71 16.46
C LEU A 90 -4.11 9.32 15.38
N PRO A 91 -4.46 8.40 14.46
CA PRO A 91 -3.68 8.15 13.25
C PRO A 91 -3.56 9.39 12.37
N TYR A 92 -2.48 9.51 11.60
CA TYR A 92 -2.31 10.60 10.62
C TYR A 92 -3.19 10.35 9.40
N GLN A 93 -4.40 10.90 9.41
CA GLN A 93 -5.41 10.76 8.38
C GLN A 93 -6.22 12.06 8.21
N ALA A 94 -6.90 12.22 7.08
CA ALA A 94 -7.86 13.30 6.90
C ALA A 94 -8.93 13.26 8.01
N ALA A 95 -9.39 14.42 8.47
CA ALA A 95 -10.42 14.51 9.52
C ALA A 95 -11.73 13.78 9.15
N THR A 96 -12.01 13.61 7.86
CA THR A 96 -13.18 12.91 7.32
C THR A 96 -12.97 11.41 7.11
N VAL A 97 -11.75 10.91 7.28
CA VAL A 97 -11.40 9.50 7.07
C VAL A 97 -11.16 8.86 8.43
N VAL A 98 -12.03 7.92 8.78
CA VAL A 98 -11.85 7.08 9.96
C VAL A 98 -10.87 5.94 9.67
N THR A 99 -10.26 5.40 10.73
CA THR A 99 -9.51 4.14 10.66
C THR A 99 -10.37 3.10 9.93
N PRO A 100 -9.83 2.39 8.90
CA PRO A 100 -10.66 1.53 8.05
C PRO A 100 -11.41 0.48 8.86
N ALA A 101 -12.70 0.33 8.56
CA ALA A 101 -13.66 -0.50 9.30
C ALA A 101 -13.52 -2.01 9.01
N PHE A 102 -12.30 -2.52 9.15
CA PHE A 102 -11.96 -3.94 9.06
C PHE A 102 -10.73 -4.26 9.92
N PRO A 103 -10.55 -5.54 10.32
CA PRO A 103 -9.44 -5.96 11.19
C PRO A 103 -8.06 -5.58 10.66
N GLU A 104 -7.11 -5.46 11.58
CA GLU A 104 -5.74 -4.99 11.28
C GLU A 104 -4.96 -6.00 10.44
N HIS A 105 -4.87 -7.26 10.90
CA HIS A 105 -3.93 -8.23 10.35
C HIS A 105 -4.53 -9.01 9.16
N VAL A 106 -3.90 -9.08 8.00
CA VAL A 106 -2.68 -8.37 7.54
C VAL A 106 -3.03 -7.04 6.86
N SER A 107 -2.03 -6.20 6.60
CA SER A 107 -2.21 -5.00 5.76
C SER A 107 -2.54 -5.39 4.31
N GLY A 108 -3.76 -5.06 3.87
CA GLY A 108 -4.20 -5.28 2.50
C GLY A 108 -3.40 -4.44 1.50
N HIS A 109 -3.11 -3.17 1.81
CA HIS A 109 -2.25 -2.33 0.96
C HIS A 109 -0.87 -2.95 0.75
N SER A 110 -0.27 -3.49 1.82
CA SER A 110 1.04 -4.14 1.74
C SER A 110 0.99 -5.41 0.88
N ALA A 111 -0.08 -6.19 0.99
CA ALA A 111 -0.29 -7.39 0.17
C ALA A 111 -0.52 -7.06 -1.32
N PHE A 112 -1.40 -6.10 -1.62
CA PHE A 112 -1.63 -5.64 -2.99
C PHE A 112 -0.35 -5.14 -3.65
N SER A 113 0.37 -4.27 -2.96
CA SER A 113 1.58 -3.66 -3.49
C SER A 113 2.70 -4.66 -3.72
N ALA A 114 2.94 -5.56 -2.76
CA ALA A 114 3.97 -6.57 -2.91
C ALA A 114 3.61 -7.61 -3.99
N SER A 115 2.32 -7.93 -4.15
CA SER A 115 1.84 -8.81 -5.22
C SER A 115 2.07 -8.17 -6.60
N ALA A 116 1.62 -6.92 -6.77
CA ALA A 116 1.77 -6.17 -8.01
C ALA A 116 3.23 -5.97 -8.41
N ALA A 117 4.08 -5.55 -7.48
CA ALA A 117 5.51 -5.37 -7.73
C ALA A 117 6.20 -6.68 -8.15
N ALA A 118 5.84 -7.80 -7.51
CA ALA A 118 6.38 -9.11 -7.88
C ALA A 118 5.97 -9.50 -9.30
N VAL A 119 4.69 -9.32 -9.68
CA VAL A 119 4.24 -9.57 -11.06
C VAL A 119 4.97 -8.66 -12.05
N LEU A 120 5.09 -7.36 -11.78
CA LEU A 120 5.79 -6.44 -12.67
C LEU A 120 7.25 -6.84 -12.86
N ARG A 121 7.94 -7.23 -11.78
CA ARG A 121 9.31 -7.74 -11.86
C ARG A 121 9.43 -9.00 -12.71
N HIS A 122 8.51 -9.96 -12.55
CA HIS A 122 8.48 -11.16 -13.38
C HIS A 122 8.19 -10.84 -14.85
N PHE A 123 7.24 -9.94 -15.10
CA PHE A 123 6.79 -9.60 -16.44
C PHE A 123 7.85 -8.82 -17.24
N THR A 124 8.54 -7.86 -16.62
CA THR A 124 9.60 -7.08 -17.27
C THR A 124 10.96 -7.79 -17.27
N GLY A 125 11.11 -8.87 -16.50
CA GLY A 125 12.39 -9.52 -16.23
C GLY A 125 13.37 -8.66 -15.41
N SER A 126 12.91 -7.56 -14.79
CA SER A 126 13.75 -6.62 -14.06
C SER A 126 12.99 -5.94 -12.92
N ASP A 127 13.65 -5.65 -11.81
CA ASP A 127 13.03 -4.91 -10.71
C ASP A 127 13.01 -3.39 -10.94
N ILE A 128 13.57 -2.90 -12.05
CA ILE A 128 13.70 -1.46 -12.34
C ILE A 128 12.33 -0.83 -12.62
N PHE A 129 11.97 0.16 -11.80
CA PHE A 129 10.78 0.99 -11.98
C PHE A 129 11.14 2.39 -12.47
N GLY A 130 12.03 3.10 -11.77
CA GLY A 130 12.49 4.44 -12.19
C GLY A 130 11.39 5.50 -12.22
N PHE A 131 10.38 5.39 -11.35
CA PHE A 131 9.30 6.37 -11.25
C PHE A 131 9.62 7.41 -10.17
N SER A 132 9.16 8.63 -10.36
CA SER A 132 9.18 9.66 -9.32
C SER A 132 7.93 10.52 -9.39
N HIS A 133 7.57 11.11 -8.26
CA HIS A 133 6.44 12.02 -8.15
C HIS A 133 6.79 13.17 -7.21
N THR A 134 6.53 14.40 -7.65
CA THR A 134 6.75 15.60 -6.84
C THR A 134 5.44 16.07 -6.22
N ILE A 135 5.40 16.08 -4.90
CA ILE A 135 4.35 16.71 -4.10
C ILE A 135 4.75 18.16 -3.89
N LYS A 136 3.88 19.08 -4.27
CA LYS A 136 4.15 20.52 -4.16
C LYS A 136 4.11 21.00 -2.72
N ALA A 137 4.89 22.04 -2.44
CA ALA A 137 4.83 22.73 -1.15
C ALA A 137 3.37 23.08 -0.80
N LYS A 138 2.98 22.80 0.44
CA LYS A 138 1.65 23.10 1.03
C LYS A 138 0.48 22.31 0.45
N ASP A 139 0.74 21.28 -0.36
CA ASP A 139 -0.26 20.49 -1.07
C ASP A 139 -0.68 19.19 -0.36
N SER A 140 -0.41 19.08 0.95
CA SER A 140 -0.92 17.95 1.74
C SER A 140 -2.44 17.94 1.79
N LEU A 141 -3.03 16.77 1.58
CA LEU A 141 -4.48 16.57 1.75
C LEU A 141 -4.93 16.66 3.22
N PHE A 142 -4.01 16.52 4.18
CA PHE A 142 -4.34 16.46 5.61
C PHE A 142 -4.00 17.74 6.36
N GLU A 143 -2.96 18.46 5.94
CA GLU A 143 -2.55 19.75 6.49
C GLU A 143 -2.25 20.74 5.34
N PRO A 144 -3.26 21.02 4.46
CA PRO A 144 -3.09 21.92 3.33
C PRO A 144 -2.70 23.32 3.81
N GLY A 145 -1.87 24.00 3.02
CA GLY A 145 -1.34 25.32 3.36
C GLY A 145 -0.09 25.29 4.26
N GLN A 146 0.24 24.16 4.88
CA GLN A 146 1.36 24.06 5.83
C GLN A 146 2.44 23.06 5.41
N VAL A 147 2.05 21.85 4.98
CA VAL A 147 3.01 20.78 4.64
C VAL A 147 2.76 20.24 3.23
N PRO A 148 3.80 19.74 2.53
CA PRO A 148 5.21 19.88 2.90
C PRO A 148 5.67 21.36 2.82
N THR A 149 6.70 21.76 3.56
CA THR A 149 7.16 23.16 3.60
C THR A 149 7.86 23.62 2.32
N GLN A 150 8.30 22.65 1.50
CA GLN A 150 8.92 22.81 0.19
C GLN A 150 8.46 21.66 -0.70
N ASP A 151 8.72 21.74 -2.00
CA ASP A 151 8.47 20.62 -2.91
C ASP A 151 9.24 19.38 -2.44
N VAL A 152 8.55 18.24 -2.40
CA VAL A 152 9.12 16.94 -2.03
C VAL A 152 8.98 15.98 -3.19
N THR A 153 10.10 15.47 -3.69
CA THR A 153 10.10 14.43 -4.73
C THR A 153 10.32 13.07 -4.10
N LEU A 154 9.32 12.20 -4.25
CA LEU A 154 9.43 10.77 -3.94
C LEU A 154 9.96 10.04 -5.17
N SER A 155 10.96 9.18 -4.98
CA SER A 155 11.63 8.47 -6.06
C SER A 155 11.65 6.97 -5.76
N TYR A 156 11.27 6.18 -6.75
CA TYR A 156 11.12 4.74 -6.65
C TYR A 156 11.98 4.06 -7.72
N PRO A 157 13.26 3.76 -7.40
CA PRO A 157 14.15 3.10 -8.35
C PRO A 157 13.66 1.73 -8.76
N THR A 158 13.04 0.97 -7.84
CA THR A 158 12.56 -0.39 -8.09
C THR A 158 11.09 -0.58 -7.76
N PHE A 159 10.46 -1.60 -8.37
CA PHE A 159 9.10 -2.00 -8.01
C PHE A 159 9.04 -2.45 -6.55
N SER A 160 10.06 -3.18 -6.09
CA SER A 160 10.18 -3.60 -4.70
C SER A 160 10.24 -2.40 -3.75
N SER A 161 11.03 -1.36 -4.04
CA SER A 161 11.10 -0.17 -3.18
C SER A 161 9.78 0.60 -3.14
N ALA A 162 9.09 0.71 -4.28
CA ALA A 162 7.74 1.29 -4.34
C ALA A 162 6.74 0.52 -3.47
N ALA A 163 6.74 -0.81 -3.55
CA ALA A 163 5.87 -1.64 -2.72
C ALA A 163 6.22 -1.55 -1.24
N ASP A 164 7.50 -1.45 -0.91
CA ASP A 164 7.96 -1.33 0.46
C ASP A 164 7.60 0.01 1.08
N GLU A 165 7.71 1.10 0.32
CA GLU A 165 7.26 2.43 0.77
C GLU A 165 5.74 2.48 0.90
N ALA A 166 5.00 1.84 -0.01
CA ALA A 166 3.54 1.72 0.11
C ALA A 166 3.12 1.02 1.41
N GLY A 167 3.84 -0.02 1.85
CA GLY A 167 3.62 -0.66 3.14
C GLY A 167 3.99 0.24 4.33
N LEU A 168 5.15 0.91 4.27
CA LEU A 168 5.62 1.85 5.29
C LEU A 168 4.65 3.01 5.48
N SER A 169 4.03 3.50 4.40
CA SER A 169 3.04 4.58 4.46
C SER A 169 1.88 4.27 5.42
N ARG A 170 1.53 2.99 5.60
CA ARG A 170 0.44 2.58 6.50
C ARG A 170 0.84 2.62 7.97
N ARG A 171 2.15 2.48 8.23
CA ARG A 171 2.76 2.65 9.55
C ARG A 171 2.90 4.12 9.89
N TYR A 172 3.41 4.94 8.96
CA TYR A 172 3.46 6.39 9.13
C TYR A 172 2.07 7.01 9.30
N GLY A 173 1.08 6.49 8.57
CA GLY A 173 -0.33 6.85 8.74
C GLY A 173 -0.96 6.35 10.05
N GLY A 174 -0.28 5.52 10.85
CA GLY A 174 -0.76 5.05 12.15
C GLY A 174 -1.88 4.00 12.13
N ILE A 175 -2.10 3.31 11.02
CA ILE A 175 -3.27 2.41 10.86
C ILE A 175 -2.93 0.93 10.76
N HIS A 176 -1.64 0.59 10.68
CA HIS A 176 -1.13 -0.78 10.69
C HIS A 176 0.08 -0.91 11.62
N PHE A 177 0.20 -2.08 12.25
CA PHE A 177 1.41 -2.46 12.96
C PHE A 177 2.48 -2.94 11.98
N GLU A 178 3.75 -2.86 12.38
CA GLU A 178 4.87 -3.37 11.57
C GLU A 178 4.68 -4.82 11.15
N ARG A 179 4.25 -5.68 12.07
CA ARG A 179 3.98 -7.09 11.76
C ARG A 179 2.88 -7.25 10.71
N GLY A 180 1.79 -6.49 10.80
CA GLY A 180 0.68 -6.54 9.84
C GLY A 180 1.12 -6.11 8.44
N ASP A 181 2.02 -5.13 8.35
CA ASP A 181 2.67 -4.69 7.11
C ASP A 181 3.60 -5.77 6.54
N LEU A 182 4.63 -6.20 7.29
CA LEU A 182 5.65 -7.15 6.80
C LEU A 182 5.05 -8.51 6.40
N MET A 183 4.08 -9.00 7.17
CA MET A 183 3.35 -10.23 6.82
C MET A 183 2.47 -10.04 5.58
N GLY A 184 1.83 -8.87 5.44
CA GLY A 184 1.09 -8.53 4.23
C GLY A 184 1.98 -8.55 2.98
N ARG A 185 3.18 -7.94 3.04
CA ARG A 185 4.12 -7.98 1.90
C ARG A 185 4.59 -9.39 1.57
N THR A 186 4.86 -10.19 2.60
CA THR A 186 5.29 -11.59 2.43
C THR A 186 4.19 -12.41 1.76
N MET A 187 2.95 -12.29 2.23
CA MET A 187 1.78 -12.91 1.61
C MET A 187 1.60 -12.47 0.16
N GLY A 188 1.67 -11.16 -0.12
CA GLY A 188 1.51 -10.63 -1.47
C GLY A 188 2.49 -11.24 -2.47
N ARG A 189 3.78 -11.38 -2.10
CA ARG A 189 4.79 -12.04 -2.95
C ARG A 189 4.48 -13.51 -3.22
N LEU A 190 4.00 -14.24 -2.22
CA LEU A 190 3.63 -15.65 -2.37
C LEU A 190 2.41 -15.82 -3.28
N VAL A 191 1.41 -14.94 -3.14
CA VAL A 191 0.23 -14.94 -4.02
C VAL A 191 0.62 -14.62 -5.46
N ALA A 192 1.45 -13.60 -5.68
CA ALA A 192 1.95 -13.25 -7.01
C ALA A 192 2.65 -14.42 -7.71
N GLN A 193 3.48 -15.18 -6.99
CA GLN A 193 4.15 -16.36 -7.56
C GLN A 193 3.16 -17.42 -8.04
N GLN A 194 2.09 -17.66 -7.28
CA GLN A 194 1.06 -18.63 -7.64
C GLN A 194 0.22 -18.14 -8.83
N ALA A 195 -0.23 -16.88 -8.78
CA ALA A 195 -0.99 -16.26 -9.87
C ALA A 195 -0.19 -16.22 -11.17
N TRP A 196 1.11 -15.88 -11.09
CA TRP A 196 2.04 -15.89 -12.20
C TRP A 196 2.13 -17.27 -12.86
N ASN A 197 2.42 -18.31 -12.07
CA ASN A 197 2.55 -19.68 -12.58
C ASN A 197 1.25 -20.16 -13.24
N LYS A 198 0.10 -19.88 -12.61
CA LYS A 198 -1.20 -20.28 -13.15
C LYS A 198 -1.54 -19.57 -14.44
N ALA A 199 -1.26 -18.26 -14.52
CA ALA A 199 -1.53 -17.49 -15.71
C ALA A 199 -0.62 -17.89 -16.89
N LEU A 200 0.67 -18.19 -16.63
CA LEU A 200 1.55 -18.74 -17.66
C LEU A 200 1.04 -20.08 -18.22
N ALA A 201 0.45 -20.93 -17.39
CA ALA A 201 -0.12 -22.18 -17.87
C ALA A 201 -1.27 -21.94 -18.86
N TYR A 202 -2.13 -20.94 -18.61
CA TYR A 202 -3.16 -20.54 -19.56
C TYR A 202 -2.56 -19.92 -20.84
N ILE A 203 -1.56 -19.05 -20.71
CA ILE A 203 -0.92 -18.38 -21.85
C ILE A 203 -0.20 -19.39 -22.76
N HIS A 204 0.41 -20.43 -22.18
CA HIS A 204 1.14 -21.46 -22.93
C HIS A 204 0.25 -22.64 -23.35
N GLY A 205 -1.01 -22.70 -22.92
CA GLY A 205 -1.93 -23.80 -23.22
C GLY A 205 -1.54 -25.13 -22.59
N THR A 206 -0.94 -25.11 -21.39
CA THR A 206 -0.43 -26.30 -20.68
C THR A 206 -1.35 -26.81 -19.57
N THR A 207 -2.55 -26.24 -19.44
CA THR A 207 -3.62 -26.67 -18.51
C THR A 207 -4.98 -26.64 -19.18
#